data_AF-A0A1H1PAA7-F1
#
_entry.id   AF-A0A1H1PAA7-F1
#
_cell.length_a   1.000
_cell.length_b   1.000
_cell.length_c   1.000
_cell.angle_alpha   90.00
_cell.angle_beta   90.00
_cell.angle_gamma   90.00
#
_symmetry.space_group_name_H-M   'P 1'
#
loop_
_entity.id
_entity.type
_entity.pdbx_description
1 polymer ?
#
loop_
_entity_poly.entity_id
_entity_poly.type
_entity_poly.pdbx_seq_one_letter_code
_entity_poly.pdbx_strand_id
1 'polypeptide(L)'
;MANMPTYTVTDGNQNTISQVAPNSLKQFLDECETYAELRRDDWPGRAAIARPVDGRWQVEIVDGRQRLVATTPNADATLDVMRAWAEEDDWWQEAFTWRAAEAG
;
A
#
# COMPACT_ATOMS: atom_id res chain seq x y z
N MET A 1 21.70 -15.56 -6.09
CA MET A 1 20.50 -15.52 -5.24
C MET A 1 19.91 -14.15 -5.46
N ALA A 2 18.77 -14.04 -6.15
CA ALA A 2 18.13 -12.73 -6.31
C ALA A 2 17.71 -12.28 -4.91
N ASN A 3 18.22 -11.13 -4.45
CA ASN A 3 17.71 -10.50 -3.24
C ASN A 3 16.23 -10.24 -3.47
N MET A 4 15.36 -10.97 -2.78
CA MET A 4 13.95 -10.58 -2.74
C MET A 4 13.90 -9.18 -2.12
N PRO A 5 13.24 -8.21 -2.76
CA PRO A 5 13.08 -6.88 -2.19
C PRO A 5 12.49 -6.97 -0.79
N THR A 6 13.07 -6.21 0.13
CA THR A 6 12.61 -6.15 1.52
C THR A 6 11.55 -5.06 1.62
N TYR A 7 10.41 -5.41 2.19
CA TYR A 7 9.29 -4.50 2.36
C TYR A 7 9.02 -4.29 3.84
N THR A 8 8.64 -3.08 4.22
CA THR A 8 8.21 -2.75 5.57
C THR A 8 6.84 -2.11 5.51
N VAL A 9 5.90 -2.62 6.29
CA VAL A 9 4.58 -2.01 6.47
C VAL A 9 4.53 -1.40 7.86
N THR A 10 4.10 -0.15 7.97
CA THR A 10 3.96 0.59 9.21
C THR A 10 2.52 1.07 9.38
N ASP A 11 1.89 0.86 10.53
CA ASP A 11 0.55 1.40 10.81
C ASP A 11 0.60 2.72 11.60
N GLY A 12 -0.56 3.37 11.77
CA GLY A 12 -0.68 4.59 12.56
C GLY A 12 -0.32 4.47 14.05
N ASN A 13 -0.33 3.26 14.60
CA ASN A 13 0.16 2.94 15.96
C ASN A 13 1.67 2.66 16.01
N GLN A 14 2.39 2.87 14.90
CA GLN A 14 3.83 2.59 14.75
C GLN A 14 4.20 1.11 14.83
N ASN A 15 3.25 0.18 14.71
CA ASN A 15 3.59 -1.22 14.54
C ASN A 15 4.19 -1.41 13.16
N THR A 16 5.27 -2.19 13.08
CA THR A 16 5.94 -2.49 11.83
C THR A 16 6.01 -3.99 11.59
N ILE A 17 5.78 -4.39 10.34
CA ILE A 17 6.04 -5.76 9.88
C ILE A 17 6.98 -5.70 8.68
N SER A 18 8.06 -6.48 8.72
CA SER A 18 9.04 -6.59 7.62
C SER A 18 8.85 -7.86 6.79
N GLN A 19 8.04 -8.80 7.27
CA GLN A 19 7.62 -9.97 6.50
C GLN A 19 6.21 -9.72 5.95
N VAL A 20 6.17 -9.24 4.73
CA VAL A 20 4.93 -9.01 3.99
C VAL A 20 4.44 -10.31 3.36
N ALA A 21 4.23 -11.34 4.20
CA ALA A 21 3.51 -12.53 3.77
C ALA A 21 2.03 -12.18 3.59
N PRO A 22 1.30 -12.77 2.62
CA PRO A 22 -0.09 -12.42 2.32
C PRO A 22 -1.00 -12.45 3.55
N ASN A 23 -0.86 -13.48 4.39
CA ASN A 23 -1.67 -13.64 5.59
C ASN A 23 -1.33 -12.61 6.67
N SER A 24 -0.04 -12.32 6.87
CA SER A 24 0.41 -11.34 7.87
C SER A 24 0.01 -9.92 7.47
N LEU A 25 0.09 -9.58 6.19
CA LEU A 25 -0.33 -8.26 5.71
C LEU A 25 -1.87 -8.12 5.74
N LYS A 26 -2.62 -9.17 5.40
CA LYS A 26 -4.08 -9.16 5.52
C LYS A 26 -4.54 -8.93 6.97
N GLN A 27 -3.96 -9.69 7.91
CA GLN A 27 -4.24 -9.52 9.33
C GLN A 27 -3.88 -8.10 9.79
N PHE A 28 -2.72 -7.59 9.38
CA PHE A 28 -2.28 -6.25 9.70
C PHE A 28 -3.23 -5.17 9.16
N LEU A 29 -3.76 -5.33 7.95
CA LEU A 29 -4.77 -4.41 7.38
C LEU A 29 -6.13 -4.54 8.08
N ASP A 30 -6.53 -5.73 8.52
CA ASP A 30 -7.79 -5.95 9.24
C ASP A 30 -7.76 -5.31 10.64
N GLU A 31 -6.60 -5.35 11.30
CA GLU A 31 -6.37 -4.70 12.60
C GLU A 31 -6.02 -3.21 12.49
N CYS A 32 -5.85 -2.69 11.26
CA CYS A 32 -5.45 -1.31 11.02
C CYS A 32 -6.65 -0.35 11.13
N GLU A 33 -6.64 0.50 12.16
CA GLU A 33 -7.73 1.44 12.42
C GLU A 33 -7.60 2.77 11.66
N THR A 34 -6.39 3.15 11.23
CA THR A 34 -6.11 4.51 10.73
C THR A 34 -5.47 4.54 9.34
N TYR A 35 -4.27 3.97 9.21
CA TYR A 35 -3.58 3.80 7.93
C TYR A 35 -2.49 2.74 8.03
N ALA A 36 -2.16 2.14 6.89
CA ALA A 36 -1.03 1.25 6.70
C ALA A 36 -0.15 1.79 5.57
N GLU A 37 1.12 2.02 5.83
CA GLU A 37 2.11 2.50 4.88
C GLU A 37 3.09 1.37 4.54
N LEU A 38 3.10 0.93 3.30
CA LEU A 38 4.06 -0.01 2.75
C LEU A 38 5.19 0.74 2.06
N ARG A 39 6.41 0.44 2.45
CA ARG A 39 7.66 0.95 1.86
C ARG A 39 8.54 -0.20 1.42
N ARG A 40 9.27 0.03 0.34
CA ARG A 40 10.27 -0.89 -0.19
C ARG A 40 11.65 -0.30 0.09
N ASP A 41 12.53 -1.10 0.70
CA ASP A 41 13.81 -0.61 1.22
C ASP A 41 14.77 -0.16 0.11
N ASP A 42 14.73 -0.82 -1.05
CA ASP A 42 15.56 -0.44 -2.20
C ASP A 42 15.02 0.77 -2.98
N TRP A 43 13.80 1.25 -2.68
CA TRP A 43 13.11 2.35 -3.38
C TRP A 43 12.79 3.54 -2.47
N PRO A 44 13.81 4.29 -2.03
CA PRO A 44 13.60 5.42 -1.13
C PRO A 44 12.78 6.53 -1.82
N GLY A 45 11.75 7.00 -1.12
CA GLY A 45 10.84 8.04 -1.63
C GLY A 45 9.60 7.52 -2.38
N ARG A 46 9.43 6.18 -2.44
CA ARG A 46 8.20 5.55 -2.90
C ARG A 46 7.48 4.86 -1.75
N ALA A 47 6.14 4.99 -1.69
CA ALA A 47 5.32 4.34 -0.68
C ALA A 47 3.91 4.04 -1.20
N ALA A 48 3.27 3.02 -0.66
CA ALA A 48 1.84 2.78 -0.84
C ALA A 48 1.15 2.91 0.53
N ILE A 49 0.21 3.86 0.65
CA ILE A 49 -0.50 4.15 1.89
C ILE A 49 -1.96 3.74 1.72
N ALA A 50 -2.42 2.80 2.52
CA ALA A 50 -3.81 2.38 2.58
C ALA A 50 -4.51 2.99 3.80
N ARG A 51 -5.75 3.46 3.64
CA ARG A 51 -6.57 4.04 4.72
C ARG A 51 -8.01 3.52 4.62
N PRO A 52 -8.63 3.05 5.71
CA PRO A 52 -10.07 2.81 5.73
C PRO A 52 -10.83 4.14 5.65
N VAL A 53 -11.83 4.23 4.76
CA VAL A 53 -12.67 5.43 4.54
C VAL A 53 -14.12 4.99 4.26
N ASP A 54 -15.07 5.37 5.12
CA ASP A 54 -16.52 5.13 4.94
C ASP A 54 -16.89 3.69 4.52
N GLY A 55 -16.29 2.69 5.17
CA GLY A 55 -16.54 1.27 4.87
C GLY A 55 -15.91 0.77 3.57
N ARG A 56 -15.05 1.58 2.94
CA ARG A 56 -14.16 1.22 1.83
C ARG A 56 -12.71 1.44 2.24
N TRP A 57 -11.82 1.23 1.30
CA TRP A 57 -10.41 1.52 1.46
C TRP A 57 -9.98 2.53 0.40
N GLN A 58 -9.05 3.38 0.77
CA GLN A 58 -8.37 4.31 -0.11
C GLN A 58 -6.89 3.93 -0.14
N VAL A 59 -6.32 3.79 -1.33
CA VAL A 59 -4.89 3.54 -1.53
C VAL A 59 -4.28 4.76 -2.18
N GLU A 60 -3.19 5.24 -1.62
CA GLU A 60 -2.38 6.35 -2.09
C GLU A 60 -0.99 5.84 -2.45
N ILE A 61 -0.63 5.88 -3.74
CA ILE A 61 0.72 5.60 -4.23
C ILE A 61 1.49 6.91 -4.27
N VAL A 62 2.58 6.97 -3.51
CA VAL A 62 3.54 8.07 -3.50
C VAL A 62 4.74 7.64 -4.33
N ASP A 63 5.04 8.37 -5.38
CA ASP A 63 6.23 8.22 -6.22
C ASP A 63 6.94 9.57 -6.33
N GLY A 64 7.82 9.87 -5.38
CA GLY A 64 8.50 11.16 -5.31
C GLY A 64 7.53 12.33 -5.14
N ARG A 65 7.32 13.12 -6.20
CA ARG A 65 6.39 14.26 -6.20
C ARG A 65 4.98 13.90 -6.67
N GLN A 66 4.82 12.73 -7.27
CA GLN A 66 3.54 12.27 -7.75
C GLN A 66 2.82 11.50 -6.64
N ARG A 67 1.52 11.80 -6.49
CA ARG A 67 0.63 11.08 -5.58
C ARG A 67 -0.61 10.67 -6.35
N LEU A 68 -0.88 9.37 -6.37
CA LEU A 68 -2.04 8.79 -7.04
C LEU A 68 -2.93 8.15 -5.98
N VAL A 69 -4.23 8.43 -6.03
CA VAL A 69 -5.21 7.90 -5.09
C VAL A 69 -6.25 7.09 -5.85
N ALA A 70 -6.52 5.88 -5.36
CA ALA A 70 -7.61 5.03 -5.80
C ALA A 70 -8.44 4.58 -4.60
N THR A 71 -9.69 4.19 -4.87
CA THR A 71 -10.56 3.56 -3.87
C THR A 71 -10.76 2.10 -4.21
N THR A 72 -10.60 1.25 -3.20
CA THR A 72 -10.76 -0.20 -3.26
C THR A 72 -11.98 -0.63 -2.44
N PRO A 73 -12.68 -1.70 -2.85
CA PRO A 73 -13.94 -2.10 -2.21
C PRO A 73 -13.74 -2.73 -0.82
N ASN A 74 -12.57 -3.30 -0.52
CA ASN A 74 -12.27 -4.00 0.72
C ASN A 74 -10.76 -4.11 0.97
N ALA A 75 -10.37 -4.62 2.13
CA ALA A 75 -8.96 -4.80 2.51
C ALA A 75 -8.22 -5.80 1.60
N ASP A 76 -8.92 -6.78 1.02
CA ASP A 76 -8.34 -7.79 0.12
C ASP A 76 -7.88 -7.18 -1.21
N ALA A 77 -8.74 -6.40 -1.87
CA ALA A 77 -8.38 -5.65 -3.06
C ALA A 77 -7.28 -4.60 -2.79
N THR A 78 -7.29 -4.01 -1.59
CA THR A 78 -6.24 -3.07 -1.14
C THR A 78 -4.90 -3.78 -1.01
N LEU A 79 -4.90 -4.97 -0.41
CA LEU A 79 -3.73 -5.83 -0.27
C LEU A 79 -3.13 -6.14 -1.64
N ASP A 80 -3.96 -6.59 -2.59
CA ASP A 80 -3.50 -6.91 -3.94
C ASP A 80 -2.86 -5.71 -4.63
N VAL A 81 -3.44 -4.51 -4.52
CA VAL A 81 -2.84 -3.27 -5.06
C VAL A 81 -1.48 -2.97 -4.45
N MET A 82 -1.40 -2.98 -3.12
CA MET A 82 -0.16 -2.65 -2.41
C MET A 82 0.96 -3.63 -2.76
N ARG A 83 0.61 -4.92 -2.89
CA ARG A 83 1.54 -5.97 -3.30
C ARG A 83 1.99 -5.81 -4.74
N ALA A 84 1.07 -5.62 -5.67
CA ALA A 84 1.39 -5.40 -7.08
C ALA A 84 2.33 -4.22 -7.27
N TRP A 85 2.07 -3.11 -6.58
CA TRP A 85 2.95 -1.95 -6.58
C TRP A 85 4.35 -2.29 -6.05
N ALA A 86 4.44 -3.03 -4.94
CA ALA A 86 5.70 -3.40 -4.35
C ALA A 86 6.50 -4.39 -5.20
N GLU A 87 5.80 -5.30 -5.89
CA GLU A 87 6.34 -6.32 -6.80
C GLU A 87 6.66 -5.75 -8.21
N GLU A 88 6.47 -4.44 -8.43
CA GLU A 88 6.61 -3.75 -9.73
C GLU A 88 5.71 -4.29 -10.83
N ASP A 89 4.62 -4.95 -10.47
CA ASP A 89 3.70 -5.48 -11.46
C ASP A 89 2.76 -4.37 -11.95
N ASP A 90 2.87 -3.97 -13.21
CA ASP A 90 2.12 -2.82 -13.75
C ASP A 90 0.59 -2.98 -13.70
N TRP A 91 0.06 -4.18 -13.39
CA TRP A 91 -1.39 -4.44 -13.37
C TRP A 91 -2.17 -3.50 -12.44
N TRP A 92 -1.57 -3.03 -11.33
CA TRP A 92 -2.25 -2.11 -10.40
C TRP A 92 -2.61 -0.76 -11.04
N GLN A 93 -1.87 -0.33 -12.06
CA GLN A 93 -2.13 0.93 -12.77
C GLN A 93 -3.42 0.82 -13.59
N GLU A 94 -3.69 -0.35 -14.16
CA GLU A 94 -4.83 -0.59 -15.05
C GLU A 94 -6.07 -1.05 -14.29
N ALA A 95 -5.91 -1.74 -13.17
CA ALA A 95 -7.02 -2.33 -12.43
C ALA A 95 -7.89 -1.31 -11.67
N PHE A 96 -7.42 -0.06 -11.49
CA PHE A 96 -8.10 0.95 -10.70
C PHE A 96 -8.16 2.31 -11.38
N THR A 97 -9.19 3.08 -11.06
CA THR A 97 -9.28 4.48 -11.49
C THR A 97 -8.51 5.37 -10.53
N TRP A 98 -7.30 5.74 -10.93
CA TRP A 98 -6.42 6.63 -10.18
C TRP A 98 -6.78 8.10 -10.38
N ARG A 99 -6.70 8.88 -9.32
CA ARG A 99 -6.81 10.34 -9.34
C ARG A 99 -5.54 10.94 -8.77
N ALA A 100 -5.13 12.11 -9.26
CA ALA A 100 -4.07 12.84 -8.60
C ALA A 100 -4.53 13.20 -7.18
N ALA A 101 -3.68 12.94 -6.16
CA ALA A 101 -3.93 13.50 -4.85
C ALA A 101 -3.80 15.02 -4.99
N GLU A 102 -4.87 15.77 -4.71
CA GLU A 102 -4.76 17.22 -4.69
C GLU A 102 -3.73 17.60 -3.63
N ALA A 103 -2.78 18.46 -4.01
CA ALA A 103 -1.80 18.99 -3.07
C ALA A 103 -2.54 19.87 -2.07
N GLY A 104 -2.98 19.26 -0.96
CA GLY A 104 -3.50 19.95 0.21
C GLY A 104 -2.43 20.77 0.91
#